data_AF-A0A9D6W4Z8-F1
#
_entry.id   AF-A0A9D6W4Z8-F1
#
_cell.length_a   1.000
_cell.length_b   1.000
_cell.length_c   1.000
_cell.angle_alpha   90.00
_cell.angle_beta   90.00
_cell.angle_gamma   90.00
#
_symmetry.space_group_name_H-M   'P 1'
#
loop_
_entity.id
_entity.type
_entity.pdbx_description
1 polymer ?
#
loop_
_entity_poly.entity_id
_entity_poly.type
_entity_poly.pdbx_seq_one_letter_code
_entity_poly.pdbx_strand_id
1 'polypeptide(L)'
;MGQRDRGRAWVPVVLLGVAWAAWGGGCGKAKESAGGGAGAEAAAAPAEGAEFRVEARHEAAAKVGETVTAVLTATGVAPWHVNVEYPVKLEIVAAEGFAGPASPMRKEAAAKLDESELRFEVPLVAEAAGERPVELKLKFGLCSADRCITREATERWTVLVGEE
;
A
#
# COMPACT_ATOMS: atom_id res chain seq x y z
N MET A 1 62.95 4.63 -16.70
CA MET A 1 64.24 4.15 -16.13
C MET A 1 64.12 4.25 -14.62
N GLY A 2 64.43 3.33 -13.72
CA GLY A 2 64.98 1.96 -13.66
C GLY A 2 65.04 1.64 -12.14
N GLN A 3 64.53 0.51 -11.64
CA GLN A 3 65.33 -0.70 -11.29
C GLN A 3 66.49 -0.38 -10.30
N ARG A 4 66.73 -1.01 -9.13
CA ARG A 4 66.47 -2.38 -8.62
C ARG A 4 66.74 -2.46 -7.09
N ASP A 5 66.07 -3.43 -6.46
CA ASP A 5 66.51 -4.39 -5.43
C ASP A 5 67.54 -4.05 -4.32
N ARG A 6 67.20 -4.41 -3.07
CA ARG A 6 67.65 -5.67 -2.41
C ARG A 6 67.24 -5.73 -0.93
N GLY A 7 66.78 -6.91 -0.46
CA GLY A 7 66.71 -7.22 0.98
C GLY A 7 65.80 -8.41 1.31
N ARG A 8 66.31 -9.63 1.15
CA ARG A 8 65.64 -10.91 1.42
C ARG A 8 66.14 -11.52 2.74
N ALA A 9 65.22 -12.15 3.48
CA ALA A 9 65.36 -13.30 4.43
C ALA A 9 64.69 -13.04 5.80
N TRP A 10 64.04 -13.96 6.52
CA TRP A 10 63.63 -15.39 6.40
C TRP A 10 62.60 -15.64 7.55
N VAL A 11 61.39 -16.19 7.30
CA VAL A 11 60.80 -17.50 7.77
C VAL A 11 60.49 -17.63 9.30
N PRO A 12 59.45 -18.33 9.85
CA PRO A 12 58.45 -19.29 9.30
C PRO A 12 56.96 -18.94 9.59
N VAL A 13 55.95 -19.32 8.77
CA VAL A 13 55.18 -20.60 8.74
C VAL A 13 54.78 -21.18 10.10
N VAL A 14 53.53 -20.96 10.51
CA VAL A 14 52.72 -21.98 11.20
C VAL A 14 51.30 -21.94 10.64
N LEU A 15 50.95 -23.05 10.00
CA LEU A 15 49.59 -23.46 9.62
C LEU A 15 48.81 -23.88 10.87
N LEU A 16 47.57 -23.43 11.01
CA LEU A 16 46.52 -24.25 11.60
C LEU A 16 45.20 -23.89 10.94
N GLY A 17 44.72 -24.79 10.09
CA GLY A 17 43.36 -24.78 9.57
C GLY A 17 42.39 -25.42 10.55
N VAL A 18 41.12 -25.06 10.40
CA VAL A 18 40.00 -25.98 10.63
C VAL A 18 39.01 -25.73 9.51
N ALA A 19 38.90 -26.74 8.64
CA ALA A 19 37.84 -26.86 7.65
C ALA A 19 36.57 -27.37 8.35
N TRP A 20 35.41 -26.85 7.97
CA TRP A 20 34.14 -27.56 8.08
C TRP A 20 33.51 -27.69 6.69
N ALA A 21 32.97 -28.88 6.46
CA ALA A 21 32.64 -29.45 5.17
C ALA A 21 31.18 -29.20 4.76
N ALA A 22 31.02 -29.09 3.44
CA ALA A 22 29.94 -29.56 2.57
C ALA A 22 28.54 -29.92 3.14
N TRP A 23 27.54 -29.25 2.60
CA TRP A 23 26.28 -29.80 2.06
C TRP A 23 26.01 -28.98 0.79
N GLY A 24 25.64 -29.48 -0.38
CA GLY A 24 24.90 -30.68 -0.77
C GLY A 24 23.95 -30.19 -1.88
N GLY A 25 24.20 -30.61 -3.12
CA GLY A 25 23.44 -30.16 -4.29
C GLY A 25 21.98 -30.62 -4.26
N GLY A 26 21.10 -29.80 -4.86
CA GLY A 26 19.71 -30.13 -5.11
C GLY A 26 19.11 -29.21 -6.16
N CYS A 27 19.05 -29.68 -7.41
CA CYS A 27 18.20 -29.13 -8.45
C CYS A 27 16.74 -29.36 -8.05
N GLY A 28 16.05 -28.30 -7.64
CA GLY A 28 14.64 -28.29 -7.27
C GLY A 28 13.91 -27.24 -8.09
N LYS A 29 13.24 -27.69 -9.14
CA LYS A 29 12.30 -26.94 -9.96
C LYS A 29 11.05 -26.62 -9.13
N ALA A 30 11.04 -25.47 -8.46
CA ALA A 30 9.82 -24.79 -8.03
C ALA A 30 9.43 -23.86 -9.19
N LYS A 31 8.58 -24.29 -10.13
CA LYS A 31 7.12 -24.16 -10.08
C LYS A 31 6.72 -22.79 -9.55
N GLU A 32 6.37 -21.90 -10.48
CA GLU A 32 5.47 -20.78 -10.25
C GLU A 32 4.41 -21.18 -9.22
N SER A 33 4.39 -20.44 -8.11
CA SER A 33 3.17 -20.26 -7.36
C SER A 33 2.89 -18.77 -7.38
N ALA A 34 1.92 -18.40 -8.20
CA ALA A 34 1.23 -17.13 -8.11
C ALA A 34 0.76 -16.91 -6.67
N GLY A 35 0.92 -15.68 -6.18
CA GLY A 35 0.47 -15.30 -4.85
C GLY A 35 1.11 -13.99 -4.40
N GLY A 36 0.66 -12.89 -5.01
CA GLY A 36 0.70 -11.51 -4.50
C GLY A 36 2.05 -11.00 -4.06
N GLY A 37 2.66 -10.13 -4.87
CA GLY A 37 3.62 -9.17 -4.34
C GLY A 37 2.91 -8.32 -3.30
N ALA A 38 3.04 -8.67 -2.02
CA ALA A 38 2.73 -7.76 -0.94
C ALA A 38 3.78 -6.63 -1.01
N GLY A 39 3.50 -5.65 -1.87
CA GLY A 39 4.14 -4.36 -1.79
C GLY A 39 3.99 -3.85 -0.36
N ALA A 40 5.04 -3.21 0.16
CA ALA A 40 4.98 -2.64 1.50
C ALA A 40 3.72 -1.77 1.63
N GLU A 41 2.87 -2.08 2.61
CA GLU A 41 1.67 -1.30 2.88
C GLU A 41 2.10 0.11 3.30
N ALA A 42 1.57 1.11 2.61
CA ALA A 42 1.72 2.52 2.91
C ALA A 42 0.38 3.10 3.36
N ALA A 43 0.47 4.19 4.11
CA ALA A 43 -0.66 5.01 4.48
C ALA A 43 -0.48 6.40 3.90
N ALA A 44 -1.56 6.95 3.32
CA ALA A 44 -1.62 8.37 2.98
C ALA A 44 -1.71 9.21 4.26
N ALA A 45 -1.36 10.49 4.15
CA ALA A 45 -1.64 11.43 5.24
C ALA A 45 -3.17 11.54 5.41
N PRO A 46 -3.71 11.35 6.62
CA PRO A 46 -5.15 11.31 6.81
C PRO A 46 -5.81 12.65 6.48
N ALA A 47 -6.96 12.60 5.82
CA ALA A 47 -7.84 13.74 5.69
C ALA A 47 -8.65 13.92 6.99
N GLU A 48 -8.51 15.07 7.63
CA GLU A 48 -9.09 15.32 8.95
C GLU A 48 -9.95 16.58 8.96
N GLY A 49 -11.04 16.52 9.72
CA GLY A 49 -11.87 17.66 10.10
C GLY A 49 -12.14 17.65 11.59
N ALA A 50 -12.79 18.69 12.12
CA ALA A 50 -13.12 18.73 13.55
C ALA A 50 -14.06 17.58 13.97
N GLU A 51 -14.82 17.03 13.03
CA GLU A 51 -15.82 15.98 13.27
C GLU A 51 -15.40 14.58 12.81
N PHE A 52 -14.29 14.45 12.08
CA PHE A 52 -13.94 13.17 11.44
C PHE A 52 -12.45 13.01 11.17
N ARG A 53 -12.06 11.76 10.96
CA ARG A 53 -10.80 11.37 10.36
C ARG A 53 -11.06 10.35 9.26
N VAL A 54 -10.41 10.51 8.12
CA VAL A 54 -10.33 9.53 7.04
C VAL A 54 -8.88 9.09 6.93
N GLU A 55 -8.68 7.77 6.85
CA GLU A 55 -7.37 7.16 6.62
C GLU A 55 -7.44 6.35 5.34
N ALA A 56 -6.40 6.43 4.52
CA ALA A 56 -6.21 5.55 3.36
C ALA A 56 -4.96 4.68 3.56
N ARG A 57 -5.13 3.37 3.44
CA ARG A 57 -4.05 2.38 3.37
C ARG A 57 -4.03 1.73 1.99
N HIS A 58 -2.85 1.46 1.46
CA HIS A 58 -2.68 0.89 0.13
C HIS A 58 -1.29 0.28 -0.01
N GLU A 59 -1.08 -0.57 -1.00
CA GLU A 59 0.25 -1.01 -1.38
C GLU A 59 1.05 0.18 -1.95
N ALA A 60 2.27 0.42 -1.46
CA ALA A 60 3.14 1.49 -1.94
C ALA A 60 3.69 1.24 -3.34
N ALA A 61 3.78 -0.03 -3.72
CA ALA A 61 4.29 -0.48 -5.00
C ALA A 61 3.55 -1.73 -5.47
N ALA A 62 3.47 -1.89 -6.79
CA ALA A 62 2.91 -3.05 -7.47
C ALA A 62 3.65 -3.26 -8.79
N LYS A 63 3.40 -4.36 -9.49
CA LYS A 63 3.78 -4.51 -10.90
C LYS A 63 2.56 -4.29 -11.80
N VAL A 64 2.81 -4.03 -13.08
CA VAL A 64 1.75 -4.11 -14.09
C VAL A 64 1.06 -5.48 -14.01
N GLY A 65 -0.27 -5.48 -14.10
CA GLY A 65 -1.12 -6.67 -13.94
C GLY A 65 -1.47 -7.02 -12.49
N GLU A 66 -0.77 -6.47 -11.49
CA GLU A 66 -1.12 -6.70 -10.08
C GLU A 66 -2.26 -5.78 -9.61
N THR A 67 -3.03 -6.27 -8.64
CA THR A 67 -4.08 -5.50 -7.99
C THR A 67 -3.52 -4.81 -6.75
N VAL A 68 -3.74 -3.50 -6.65
CA VAL A 68 -3.55 -2.68 -5.46
C VAL A 68 -4.89 -2.52 -4.77
N THR A 69 -4.99 -2.81 -3.48
CA THR A 69 -6.22 -2.62 -2.71
C THR A 69 -6.13 -1.37 -1.86
N ALA A 70 -6.80 -0.30 -2.30
CA ALA A 70 -6.92 0.91 -1.49
C ALA A 70 -8.05 0.76 -0.46
N VAL A 71 -7.67 0.75 0.83
CA VAL A 71 -8.59 0.68 1.96
C VAL A 71 -8.81 2.09 2.51
N LEU A 72 -10.01 2.62 2.36
CA LEU A 72 -10.41 3.88 3.02
C LEU A 72 -11.25 3.58 4.25
N THR A 73 -10.91 4.21 5.37
CA THR A 73 -11.67 4.12 6.62
C THR A 73 -11.98 5.52 7.12
N ALA A 74 -13.27 5.85 7.21
CA ALA A 74 -13.78 7.07 7.81
C ALA A 74 -14.35 6.78 9.19
N THR A 75 -13.96 7.59 10.17
CA THR A 75 -14.43 7.52 11.56
C THR A 75 -14.89 8.89 12.03
N GLY A 76 -15.91 8.90 12.90
CA GLY A 76 -16.34 10.11 13.59
C GLY A 76 -15.44 10.44 14.78
N VAL A 77 -15.21 11.74 15.01
CA VAL A 77 -14.53 12.24 16.22
C VAL A 77 -15.61 12.69 17.20
N ALA A 78 -15.53 12.24 18.46
CA ALA A 78 -16.54 12.56 19.48
C ALA A 78 -16.84 14.08 19.53
N PRO A 79 -18.13 14.49 19.56
CA PRO A 79 -19.33 13.67 19.79
C PRO A 79 -19.96 13.07 18.52
N TRP A 80 -19.24 13.04 17.40
CA TRP A 80 -19.75 12.57 16.11
C TRP A 80 -19.51 11.08 15.87
N HIS A 81 -20.46 10.44 15.19
CA HIS A 81 -20.38 9.06 14.71
C HIS A 81 -20.85 8.98 13.25
N VAL A 82 -20.51 7.90 12.55
CA VAL A 82 -20.88 7.70 11.15
C VAL A 82 -22.38 7.50 11.01
N ASN A 83 -23.00 8.20 10.06
CA ASN A 83 -24.42 8.03 9.77
C ASN A 83 -24.63 6.93 8.73
N VAL A 84 -25.33 5.86 9.12
CA VAL A 84 -25.64 4.69 8.28
C VAL A 84 -26.85 4.88 7.35
N GLU A 85 -27.69 5.88 7.63
CA GLU A 85 -28.93 6.18 6.90
C GLU A 85 -28.67 7.15 5.72
N TYR A 86 -27.71 8.06 5.87
CA TYR A 86 -27.40 9.07 4.86
C TYR A 86 -26.68 8.50 3.64
N PRO A 87 -26.83 9.11 2.45
CA PRO A 87 -26.16 8.66 1.25
C PRO A 87 -24.64 8.78 1.41
N VAL A 88 -23.96 7.64 1.22
CA VAL A 88 -22.51 7.54 1.09
C VAL A 88 -22.14 7.44 -0.38
N LYS A 89 -21.08 8.17 -0.77
CA LYS A 89 -20.54 8.15 -2.13
C LYS A 89 -19.02 8.20 -2.09
N LEU A 90 -18.36 7.23 -2.71
CA LEU A 90 -16.92 7.24 -2.96
C LEU A 90 -16.69 7.38 -4.47
N GLU A 91 -15.97 8.43 -4.86
CA GLU A 91 -15.62 8.73 -6.24
C GLU A 91 -14.13 8.48 -6.46
N ILE A 92 -13.80 7.69 -7.47
CA ILE A 92 -12.45 7.63 -8.03
C ILE A 92 -12.28 8.85 -8.92
N VAL A 93 -11.51 9.84 -8.47
CA VAL A 93 -11.31 11.11 -9.19
C VAL A 93 -10.14 10.98 -10.16
N ALA A 94 -9.05 10.35 -9.72
CA ALA A 94 -7.91 10.02 -10.56
C ALA A 94 -7.37 8.64 -10.20
N ALA A 95 -7.09 7.82 -11.20
CA ALA A 95 -6.44 6.52 -11.07
C ALA A 95 -5.78 6.16 -12.41
N GLU A 96 -5.06 7.13 -13.00
CA GLU A 96 -4.45 6.95 -14.32
C GLU A 96 -3.44 5.80 -14.28
N GLY A 97 -3.52 4.88 -15.25
CA GLY A 97 -2.73 3.66 -15.24
C GLY A 97 -3.27 2.56 -14.32
N PHE A 98 -4.52 2.70 -13.83
CA PHE A 98 -5.25 1.64 -13.16
C PHE A 98 -6.64 1.40 -13.77
N ALA A 99 -7.04 0.14 -13.85
CA ALA A 99 -8.44 -0.25 -14.00
C ALA A 99 -9.06 -0.43 -12.60
N GLY A 100 -10.17 0.27 -12.32
CA GLY A 100 -10.85 0.23 -11.03
C GLY A 100 -12.29 -0.29 -11.10
N PRO A 101 -12.99 -0.42 -9.96
CA PRO A 101 -14.40 -0.76 -9.93
C PRO A 101 -15.25 0.36 -10.54
N ALA A 102 -16.54 0.07 -10.73
CA ALA A 102 -17.50 1.08 -11.13
C ALA A 102 -17.54 2.24 -10.12
N SER A 103 -17.35 3.46 -10.62
CA SER A 103 -17.41 4.70 -9.86
C SER A 103 -18.66 5.50 -10.29
N PRO A 104 -19.41 6.12 -9.35
CA PRO A 104 -19.17 6.15 -7.91
C PRO A 104 -19.63 4.89 -7.18
N MET A 105 -18.87 4.49 -6.17
CA MET A 105 -19.26 3.44 -5.22
C MET A 105 -20.23 4.04 -4.17
N ARG A 106 -21.26 3.28 -3.81
CA ARG A 106 -22.29 3.69 -2.83
C ARG A 106 -22.24 2.81 -1.58
N LYS A 107 -23.14 3.04 -0.61
CA LYS A 107 -23.18 2.29 0.65
C LYS A 107 -23.21 0.77 0.46
N GLU A 108 -23.82 0.28 -0.62
CA GLU A 108 -23.91 -1.15 -0.96
C GLU A 108 -22.55 -1.79 -1.28
N ALA A 109 -21.55 -0.98 -1.65
CA ALA A 109 -20.19 -1.41 -1.94
C ALA A 109 -19.23 -1.18 -0.76
N ALA A 110 -19.73 -0.68 0.37
CA ALA A 110 -18.91 -0.52 1.58
C ALA A 110 -18.60 -1.90 2.16
N ALA A 111 -17.33 -2.13 2.49
CA ALA A 111 -16.90 -3.33 3.20
C ALA A 111 -17.40 -3.32 4.65
N LYS A 112 -17.58 -2.12 5.22
CA LYS A 112 -18.19 -1.92 6.54
C LYS A 112 -18.92 -0.59 6.58
N LEU A 113 -20.10 -0.58 7.19
CA LEU A 113 -20.87 0.63 7.47
C LEU A 113 -21.67 0.41 8.75
N ASP A 114 -21.19 1.02 9.83
CA ASP A 114 -21.89 1.13 11.10
C ASP A 114 -21.58 2.50 11.72
N GLU A 115 -22.10 2.76 12.92
CA GLU A 115 -21.91 4.05 13.60
C GLU A 115 -20.43 4.34 13.93
N SER A 116 -19.59 3.31 14.05
CA SER A 116 -18.17 3.46 14.41
C SER A 116 -17.33 3.84 13.20
N GLU A 117 -17.55 3.20 12.06
CA GLU A 117 -16.75 3.41 10.85
C GLU A 117 -17.52 3.16 9.54
N LEU A 118 -17.05 3.84 8.51
CA LEU A 118 -17.37 3.56 7.11
C LEU A 118 -16.08 3.12 6.41
N ARG A 119 -16.06 1.92 5.83
CA ARG A 119 -14.91 1.35 5.15
C ARG A 119 -15.22 0.97 3.71
N PHE A 120 -14.35 1.37 2.80
CA PHE A 120 -14.33 0.90 1.41
C PHE A 120 -13.03 0.16 1.12
N GLU A 121 -13.12 -0.87 0.30
CA GLU A 121 -11.98 -1.57 -0.29
C GLU A 121 -12.08 -1.42 -1.80
N VAL A 122 -11.13 -0.69 -2.38
CA VAL A 122 -11.15 -0.30 -3.79
C VAL A 122 -10.04 -1.06 -4.51
N PRO A 123 -10.36 -2.12 -5.26
CA PRO A 123 -9.36 -2.84 -6.05
C PRO A 123 -8.97 -2.04 -7.29
N LEU A 124 -7.68 -1.78 -7.47
CA LEU A 124 -7.11 -1.06 -8.61
C LEU A 124 -6.09 -1.96 -9.31
N VAL A 125 -6.39 -2.42 -10.51
CA VAL A 125 -5.47 -3.25 -11.31
C VAL A 125 -4.50 -2.35 -12.05
N ALA A 126 -3.20 -2.47 -11.81
CA ALA A 126 -2.19 -1.65 -12.46
C ALA A 126 -2.07 -2.02 -13.95
N GLU A 127 -2.28 -1.07 -14.84
CA GLU A 127 -2.23 -1.28 -16.29
C GLU A 127 -0.96 -0.70 -16.93
N ALA A 128 -0.22 0.16 -16.21
CA ALA A 128 0.96 0.79 -16.75
C ALA A 128 2.00 1.14 -15.69
N ALA A 129 3.29 0.89 -15.99
CA ALA A 129 4.42 1.15 -15.10
C ALA A 129 4.69 2.65 -14.88
N GLY A 130 5.40 3.01 -13.82
CA GLY A 130 5.75 4.36 -13.41
C GLY A 130 5.07 4.81 -12.11
N GLU A 131 5.25 6.07 -11.76
CA GLU A 131 4.55 6.71 -10.64
C GLU A 131 3.10 6.97 -11.03
N ARG A 132 2.16 6.31 -10.35
CA ARG A 132 0.74 6.39 -10.67
C ARG A 132 -0.01 7.09 -9.53
N PRO A 133 -0.52 8.32 -9.75
CA PRO A 133 -1.31 9.02 -8.73
C PRO A 133 -2.70 8.38 -8.61
N VAL A 134 -3.17 8.29 -7.38
CA VAL A 134 -4.55 7.90 -7.06
C VAL A 134 -5.18 8.99 -6.21
N GLU A 135 -6.38 9.41 -6.59
CA GLU A 135 -7.20 10.36 -5.85
C GLU A 135 -8.60 9.79 -5.67
N LEU A 136 -9.00 9.64 -4.40
CA LEU A 136 -10.34 9.22 -4.02
C LEU A 136 -11.05 10.31 -3.23
N LYS A 137 -12.33 10.48 -3.49
CA LYS A 137 -13.17 11.49 -2.85
C LYS A 137 -14.37 10.82 -2.17
N LEU A 138 -14.40 10.91 -0.86
CA LEU A 138 -15.43 10.31 -0.02
C LEU A 138 -16.40 11.38 0.47
N LYS A 139 -17.70 11.16 0.25
CA LYS A 139 -18.80 11.94 0.83
C LYS A 139 -19.64 11.04 1.72
N PHE A 140 -19.86 11.46 2.96
CA PHE A 140 -20.50 10.65 3.99
C PHE A 140 -21.23 11.52 5.02
N GLY A 141 -22.18 10.91 5.74
CA GLY A 141 -22.90 11.56 6.82
C GLY A 141 -22.25 11.29 8.17
N LEU A 142 -22.34 12.25 9.07
CA LEU A 142 -21.99 12.14 10.49
C LEU A 142 -23.17 12.62 11.33
N CYS A 143 -23.41 12.01 12.47
CA CYS A 143 -24.41 12.45 13.44
C CYS A 143 -23.81 12.68 14.82
N SER A 144 -24.35 13.66 15.53
CA SER A 144 -24.25 13.81 16.97
C SER A 144 -25.63 13.53 17.60
N ALA A 145 -25.75 13.69 18.92
CA ALA A 145 -27.04 13.60 19.60
C ALA A 145 -28.06 14.64 19.10
N ASP A 146 -27.60 15.81 18.64
CA ASP A 146 -28.46 16.94 18.32
C ASP A 146 -28.77 17.07 16.83
N ARG A 147 -27.86 16.63 15.95
CA ARG A 147 -27.98 16.85 14.50
C ARG A 147 -27.10 15.92 13.68
N CYS A 148 -27.43 15.81 12.38
CA CYS A 148 -26.58 15.16 11.39
C CYS A 148 -26.08 16.16 10.35
N ILE A 149 -24.87 15.93 9.84
CA ILE A 149 -24.19 16.75 8.85
C ILE A 149 -23.60 15.86 7.74
N THR A 150 -23.29 16.45 6.60
CA THR A 150 -22.53 15.78 5.53
C THR A 150 -21.11 16.33 5.47
N ARG A 151 -20.15 15.44 5.32
CA ARG A 151 -18.74 15.77 5.14
C ARG A 151 -18.18 15.13 3.89
N GLU A 152 -17.08 15.72 3.45
CA GLU A 152 -16.35 15.35 2.26
C GLU A 152 -14.87 15.33 2.61
N ALA A 153 -14.17 14.30 2.15
CA ALA A 153 -12.75 14.12 2.35
C ALA A 153 -12.12 13.64 1.03
N THR A 154 -10.89 14.09 0.77
CA THR A 154 -10.12 13.67 -0.40
C THR A 154 -8.81 13.08 0.06
N GLU A 155 -8.56 11.84 -0.36
CA GLU A 155 -7.32 11.11 -0.11
C GLU A 155 -6.53 11.03 -1.41
N ARG A 156 -5.24 11.32 -1.34
CA ARG A 156 -4.33 11.30 -2.49
C ARG A 156 -3.02 10.63 -2.12
N TRP A 157 -2.55 9.76 -2.99
CA TRP A 157 -1.26 9.12 -2.86
C TRP A 157 -0.70 8.75 -4.22
N THR A 158 0.50 8.19 -4.22
CA THR A 158 1.17 7.68 -5.41
C THR A 158 1.58 6.25 -5.17
N VAL A 159 1.35 5.40 -6.17
CA VAL A 159 1.80 4.01 -6.19
C VAL A 159 2.92 3.89 -7.22
N LEU A 160 4.02 3.24 -6.84
CA LEU A 160 5.10 2.92 -7.76
C LEU A 160 4.76 1.62 -8.49
N VAL A 161 4.45 1.70 -9.78
CA VAL A 161 4.17 0.52 -10.61
C VAL A 161 5.43 0.11 -11.37
N GLY A 162 5.98 -1.06 -11.07
CA GLY A 162 7.09 -1.65 -11.81
C GLY A 162 6.64 -2.33 -13.10
N GLU A 163 7.60 -2.64 -13.97
CA GLU A 163 7.38 -3.56 -15.11
C GLU A 163 7.08 -4.99 -14.61
N GLU A 164 6.47 -5.81 -15.47
CA GLU A 164 6.09 -7.21 -15.17
C GLU A 164 7.30 -8.10 -14.79
#